data_AF-A0A7Y1SQM3-F1
#
_entry.id   AF-A0A7Y1SQM3-F1
#
_cell.length_a   1.000
_cell.length_b   1.000
_cell.length_c   1.000
_cell.angle_alpha   90.00
_cell.angle_beta   90.00
_cell.angle_gamma   90.00
#
_symmetry.space_group_name_H-M   'P 1'
#
loop_
_entity.id
_entity.type
_entity.pdbx_description
1 polymer ?
#
loop_
_entity_poly.entity_id
_entity_poly.type
_entity_poly.pdbx_seq_one_letter_code
_entity_poly.pdbx_strand_id
1 'polypeptide(L)'
;MFEAVEFIEIQEEGRPNPTPSERVLGTFADEQEAVAVGRAAKDQFHSEGRAEYAWWVVRNQGAQLANWIADSSNNQEFVLDLRTGQLVEVE
;
A
#
# COMPACT_ATOMS: atom_id res chain seq x y z
N MET A 1 3.13 0.24 -16.97
CA MET A 1 2.47 -0.83 -16.19
C MET A 1 2.53 -0.41 -14.74
N PHE A 2 1.46 -0.69 -14.00
CA PHE A 2 1.32 -0.37 -12.59
C PHE A 2 1.44 -1.66 -11.79
N GLU A 3 2.13 -1.63 -10.66
CA GLU A 3 2.18 -2.73 -9.71
C GLU A 3 1.43 -2.35 -8.45
N ALA A 4 0.60 -3.26 -7.94
CA ALA A 4 0.02 -3.19 -6.62
C ALA A 4 0.90 -4.00 -5.67
N VAL A 5 1.38 -3.37 -4.62
CA VAL A 5 2.35 -3.94 -3.68
C VAL A 5 1.81 -3.81 -2.28
N GLU A 6 1.91 -4.89 -1.51
CA GLU A 6 1.60 -4.92 -0.10
C GLU A 6 2.88 -5.01 0.71
N PHE A 7 2.90 -4.29 1.83
CA PHE A 7 3.94 -4.35 2.83
C PHE A 7 3.32 -4.72 4.16
N ILE A 8 3.85 -5.73 4.82
CA ILE A 8 3.41 -6.16 6.16
C ILE A 8 4.60 -6.09 7.11
N GLU A 9 4.46 -5.30 8.16
CA GLU A 9 5.33 -5.23 9.33
C GLU A 9 4.77 -6.08 10.47
N ILE A 10 5.52 -7.13 10.82
CA ILE A 10 5.27 -7.90 12.02
C ILE A 10 6.04 -7.21 13.15
N GLN A 11 5.33 -6.67 14.15
CA GLN A 11 5.98 -6.18 15.35
C GLN A 11 6.57 -7.37 16.13
N GLU A 12 7.90 -7.44 16.18
CA GLU A 12 8.62 -8.36 17.05
C GLU A 12 9.07 -7.61 18.30
N GLU A 13 8.81 -8.18 19.48
CA GLU A 13 9.23 -7.59 20.76
C GLU A 13 10.76 -7.38 20.79
N GLY A 14 11.19 -6.13 20.98
CA GLY A 14 12.61 -5.75 21.00
C GLY A 14 13.21 -5.32 19.66
N ARG A 15 12.43 -5.29 18.57
CA ARG A 15 12.89 -4.80 17.25
C ARG A 15 12.17 -3.50 16.86
N PRO A 16 12.78 -2.32 17.10
CA PRO A 16 12.09 -1.04 16.93
C PRO A 16 11.81 -0.64 15.47
N ASN A 17 12.32 -1.37 14.48
CA ASN A 17 12.08 -1.14 13.05
C ASN A 17 12.13 -2.50 12.31
N PRO A 18 11.06 -3.30 12.33
CA PRO A 18 11.01 -4.52 11.55
C PRO A 18 11.11 -4.16 10.06
N THR A 19 11.87 -4.94 9.29
CA THR A 19 11.86 -4.79 7.83
C THR A 19 10.52 -5.33 7.33
N PRO A 20 9.69 -4.52 6.63
CA PRO A 20 8.43 -5.00 6.08
C PRO A 20 8.67 -6.11 5.08
N SER A 21 7.80 -7.13 5.12
CA SER A 21 7.72 -8.11 4.05
C SER A 21 6.98 -7.49 2.86
N GLU A 22 7.66 -7.42 1.71
CA GLU A 22 7.09 -6.91 0.46
C GLU A 22 6.48 -8.07 -0.36
N ARG A 23 5.25 -7.88 -0.82
CA ARG A 23 4.53 -8.81 -1.69
C ARG A 23 3.86 -8.07 -2.85
N VAL A 24 4.25 -8.41 -4.08
CA VAL A 24 3.56 -7.92 -5.28
C VAL A 24 2.23 -8.67 -5.42
N LEU A 25 1.13 -7.94 -5.37
CA LEU A 25 -0.23 -8.46 -5.52
C LEU A 25 -0.58 -8.68 -7.00
N GLY A 26 0.04 -7.90 -7.89
CA GLY A 26 -0.10 -8.05 -9.33
C GLY A 26 0.53 -6.91 -10.11
N THR A 27 0.50 -7.04 -11.44
CA THR A 27 0.92 -6.01 -12.38
C THR A 27 -0.17 -5.80 -13.42
N PHE A 28 -0.50 -4.54 -13.67
CA PHE A 28 -1.68 -4.11 -14.39
C PHE A 28 -1.31 -3.08 -15.47
N ALA A 29 -2.09 -3.06 -16.54
CA ALA A 29 -1.94 -2.04 -17.58
C ALA A 29 -2.53 -0.70 -17.13
N ASP A 30 -3.59 -0.74 -16.32
CA ASP A 30 -4.33 0.41 -15.79
C ASP A 30 -4.04 0.61 -14.30
N GLU A 31 -3.90 1.87 -13.90
CA GLU A 31 -3.71 2.28 -12.51
C GLU A 31 -4.95 2.01 -11.65
N GLN A 32 -6.15 2.22 -12.20
CA GLN A 32 -7.40 2.01 -11.47
C GLN A 32 -7.58 0.55 -11.09
N GLU A 33 -7.17 -0.37 -11.96
CA GLU A 33 -7.19 -1.81 -11.68
C GLU A 33 -6.21 -2.18 -10.55
N ALA A 34 -5.00 -1.62 -10.58
CA ALA A 34 -4.03 -1.80 -9.51
C ALA A 34 -4.53 -1.26 -8.16
N VAL A 35 -5.18 -0.09 -8.16
CA VAL A 35 -5.78 0.51 -6.94
C VAL A 35 -6.94 -0.35 -6.42
N ALA A 36 -7.80 -0.86 -7.31
CA ALA A 36 -8.90 -1.74 -6.91
C ALA A 36 -8.38 -3.02 -6.23
N VAL A 37 -7.30 -3.60 -6.73
CA VAL A 37 -6.64 -4.76 -6.11
C VAL A 37 -6.01 -4.41 -4.76
N GLY A 38 -5.32 -3.26 -4.66
CA GLY A 38 -4.78 -2.76 -3.40
C GLY A 38 -5.86 -2.57 -2.32
N ARG A 39 -7.00 -1.99 -2.69
CA ARG A 39 -8.16 -1.82 -1.79
C ARG A 39 -8.76 -3.15 -1.37
N ALA A 40 -8.92 -4.10 -2.29
CA ALA A 40 -9.44 -5.42 -1.94
C ALA A 40 -8.52 -6.14 -0.93
N ALA A 41 -7.21 -6.00 -1.06
CA ALA A 41 -6.25 -6.54 -0.10
C ALA A 41 -6.32 -5.83 1.27
N LYS A 42 -6.49 -4.50 1.29
CA LYS A 42 -6.77 -3.73 2.51
C LYS A 42 -8.01 -4.25 3.23
N ASP A 43 -9.13 -4.34 2.51
CA ASP A 43 -10.39 -4.79 3.07
C ASP A 43 -10.30 -6.22 3.60
N GLN A 44 -9.61 -7.11 2.87
CA GLN A 44 -9.33 -8.46 3.34
C GLN A 44 -8.51 -8.46 4.64
N PHE A 45 -7.42 -7.70 4.69
CA PHE A 45 -6.56 -7.60 5.87
C PHE A 45 -7.32 -7.16 7.11
N HIS A 46 -8.20 -6.16 6.97
CA HIS A 46 -9.09 -5.73 8.05
C HIS A 46 -10.11 -6.81 8.43
N SER A 47 -10.69 -7.50 7.45
CA SER A 47 -11.66 -8.58 7.70
C SER A 47 -11.06 -9.76 8.49
N GLU A 48 -9.77 -10.00 8.32
CA GLU A 48 -9.03 -11.06 9.02
C GLU A 48 -8.65 -10.69 10.46
N GLY A 49 -8.87 -9.44 10.89
CA GLY A 49 -8.56 -8.99 12.25
C GLY A 49 -7.08 -9.06 12.62
N ARG A 50 -6.21 -8.95 11.60
CA ARG A 50 -4.74 -8.93 11.72
C ARG A 50 -4.31 -7.85 12.71
N ALA A 51 -3.35 -8.16 13.58
CA ALA A 51 -2.78 -7.21 14.54
C ALA A 51 -1.49 -6.56 14.00
N GLU A 52 -0.97 -7.09 12.90
CA GLU A 52 0.19 -6.54 12.20
C GLU A 52 -0.14 -5.19 11.55
N TYR A 53 0.91 -4.44 11.27
CA TYR A 53 0.77 -3.19 10.53
C TYR A 53 1.03 -3.47 9.04
N ALA A 54 0.15 -3.00 8.18
CA ALA A 54 0.28 -3.12 6.74
C ALA A 54 0.02 -1.79 6.03
N TRP A 55 0.65 -1.63 4.87
CA TRP A 55 0.32 -0.59 3.90
C TRP A 55 0.38 -1.14 2.48
N TRP A 56 -0.39 -0.51 1.60
CA TRP A 56 -0.49 -0.88 0.20
C TRP A 56 -0.05 0.27 -0.68
N VAL A 57 0.63 -0.04 -1.78
CA VAL A 57 1.17 0.93 -2.72
C VAL A 57 0.77 0.54 -4.13
N VAL A 58 0.34 1.51 -4.92
CA VAL A 58 0.32 1.40 -6.39
C VAL A 58 1.43 2.28 -6.95
N ARG A 59 2.29 1.73 -7.80
CA ARG A 59 3.36 2.49 -8.45
C ARG A 59 3.54 2.06 -9.89
N ASN A 60 4.19 2.90 -10.71
CA ASN A 60 4.72 2.41 -11.98
C ASN A 60 5.78 1.33 -11.71
N GLN A 61 5.79 0.28 -12.52
CA GLN A 61 6.75 -0.81 -12.37
C GLN A 61 8.20 -0.29 -12.33
N GLY A 62 8.92 -0.60 -11.25
CA GLY A 62 10.31 -0.16 -11.07
C GLY A 62 10.47 1.32 -10.68
N ALA A 63 9.37 2.03 -10.41
CA ALA A 63 9.42 3.39 -9.89
C ALA A 63 9.79 3.41 -8.40
N GLN A 64 10.49 4.47 -8.00
CA GLN A 64 10.82 4.74 -6.59
C GLN A 64 9.69 5.45 -5.82
N LEU A 65 8.65 5.91 -6.52
CA LEU A 65 7.56 6.69 -5.97
C LEU A 65 6.22 5.98 -6.17
N ALA A 66 5.39 5.99 -5.13
CA ALA A 66 4.03 5.46 -5.11
C ALA A 66 3.05 6.48 -5.68
N ASN A 67 2.13 6.07 -6.54
CA ASN A 67 1.01 6.88 -7.00
C ASN A 67 -0.19 6.82 -6.03
N TRP A 68 -0.34 5.74 -5.29
CA TRP A 68 -1.36 5.59 -4.24
C TRP A 68 -0.77 4.83 -3.06
N ILE A 69 -1.22 5.17 -1.85
CA ILE A 69 -0.82 4.61 -0.57
C ILE A 69 -2.07 4.40 0.29
N ALA A 70 -2.21 3.26 0.95
CA ALA A 70 -3.20 3.07 2.01
C ALA A 70 -2.57 2.47 3.26
N ASP A 71 -3.11 2.85 4.42
CA ASP A 71 -2.59 2.52 5.74
C ASP A 71 -3.62 1.77 6.59
N SER A 72 -3.18 0.68 7.22
CA SER A 72 -4.05 -0.19 8.06
C SER A 72 -4.37 0.37 9.46
N SER A 73 -3.63 1.36 9.96
CA SER A 73 -3.79 1.89 11.32
C SER A 73 -4.90 2.95 11.43
N ASN A 74 -5.12 3.73 10.37
CA ASN A 74 -6.06 4.86 10.37
C ASN A 74 -7.10 4.77 9.24
N ASN A 75 -7.04 3.73 8.41
CA ASN A 75 -7.91 3.53 7.24
C ASN A 75 -7.86 4.70 6.23
N GLN A 76 -6.83 5.55 6.31
CA GLN A 76 -6.63 6.68 5.40
C GLN A 76 -5.99 6.20 4.09
N GLU A 77 -6.39 6.84 3.00
CA GLU A 77 -5.79 6.64 1.68
C GLU A 77 -5.14 7.95 1.23
N PHE A 78 -4.00 7.84 0.54
CA PHE A 78 -3.27 8.96 -0.02
C PHE A 78 -2.94 8.68 -1.49
N VAL A 79 -2.92 9.72 -2.31
CA VAL A 79 -2.43 9.69 -3.68
C VAL A 79 -1.24 10.64 -3.77
N LEU A 80 -0.17 10.23 -4.44
CA LEU A 80 0.92 11.14 -4.75
C LEU A 80 0.54 11.98 -5.96
N ASP A 81 0.37 13.28 -5.76
CA ASP A 81 0.29 14.22 -6.86
C ASP A 81 1.68 14.36 -7.50
N LEU A 82 1.88 13.70 -8.65
CA LEU A 82 3.15 13.72 -9.39
C LEU A 82 3.52 15.11 -9.95
N ARG A 83 2.59 16.08 -9.97
CA ARG A 83 2.88 17.46 -10.39
C ARG A 83 3.53 18.27 -9.28
N THR A 84 3.13 18.02 -8.04
CA THR A 84 3.54 18.80 -6.87
C THR A 84 4.47 18.03 -5.95
N GLY A 85 4.56 16.70 -6.11
CA GLY A 85 5.29 15.79 -5.23
C GLY A 85 4.64 15.64 -3.85
N GLN A 86 3.38 16.04 -3.70
CA GLN A 86 2.67 16.03 -2.42
C GLN A 86 1.76 14.80 -2.30
N LEU A 87 1.65 14.27 -1.08
CA LEU A 87 0.62 13.30 -0.75
C LEU A 87 -0.69 14.04 -0.52
N VAL A 88 -1.73 13.64 -1.24
CA VAL A 88 -3.09 14.16 -1.15
C VAL A 88 -3.96 13.08 -0.52
N GLU A 89 -4.58 13.38 0.62
CA GLU A 89 -5.54 12.49 1.26
C GLU A 89 -6.77 12.30 0.38
N VAL A 90 -7.28 11.06 0.30
CA VAL A 90 -8.47 10.70 -0.47
C VAL A 90 -9.62 10.44 0.51
N GLU A 91 -10.69 11.22 0.40
CA GLU A 91 -11.97 11.01 1.14
C GLU A 91 -12.82 9.88 0.54
#